data_AF-A0A2Y9G7Y1-F1
#
_entry.id   AF-A0A2Y9G7Y1-F1
#
_cell.length_a   1.000
_cell.length_b   1.000
_cell.length_c   1.000
_cell.angle_alpha   90.00
_cell.angle_beta   90.00
_cell.angle_gamma   90.00
#
_symmetry.space_group_name_H-M   'P 1'
#
loop_
_entity.id
_entity.type
_entity.pdbx_description
1 polymer ?
#
loop_
_entity_poly.entity_id
_entity_poly.type
_entity_poly.pdbx_seq_one_letter_code
_entity_poly.pdbx_strand_id
1 'polypeptide(L)'
;MRTKHVNVLIALAAVMLFSFSCFCISRMTQTSNQLINCRNHILEFKEKMLHLKNKTERNHQELIKALSKMKYEMTQRKNMSINLAEKEMNTLGKNETASNTFEILKFFFPHLRKVDRIYPDVIIGKEKTGVSFALGISTVNRGNQSYLKQTLNSLVSRMTPSEEKDSVVIVSVADRNEDYLKSVVGMITKRFKRQLRSGSLEIISIPAFFYPNISHVKESTDDSGKSKSRCIKQVLDFCFLMLYAQPKAMYYLQLEDDIIAKKTYFTKITDFVHNITSKNWFYIEFSILGFIGKLFKSEDLLDFVHFFLMFYKDKPIDLLLRDIFQVKMCNPGENPEKCAERNKQIRIRYKPSLFQHVGIQSSFPGIEQYSKWFERMGNNMPKYREFCSGALVHALPELVTSRWHIQLSLEKSLYVSCLGRKVLATFVGCGKYEDNKHNKKKLCNTLEPQITLLSHGIFQR
;
A
#
# COMPACT_ATOMS: atom_id res chain seq x y z
N MET A 1 -11.71 -5.28 -89.11
CA MET A 1 -11.05 -5.87 -87.91
C MET A 1 -11.24 -5.09 -86.59
N ARG A 2 -11.69 -3.81 -86.60
CA ARG A 2 -11.82 -2.98 -85.37
C ARG A 2 -12.95 -3.37 -84.40
N THR A 3 -14.07 -3.89 -84.88
CA THR A 3 -15.26 -4.22 -84.06
C THR A 3 -15.12 -5.48 -83.20
N LYS A 4 -14.29 -6.46 -83.61
CA LYS A 4 -14.04 -7.68 -82.83
C LYS A 4 -13.20 -7.42 -81.58
N HIS A 5 -12.25 -6.49 -81.62
CA HIS A 5 -11.41 -6.14 -80.47
C HIS A 5 -12.18 -5.38 -79.38
N VAL A 6 -13.15 -4.54 -79.76
CA VAL A 6 -13.97 -3.77 -78.81
C VAL A 6 -14.89 -4.69 -78.00
N ASN A 7 -15.53 -5.67 -78.63
CA ASN A 7 -16.37 -6.65 -77.91
C ASN A 7 -15.57 -7.55 -76.96
N VAL A 8 -14.33 -7.90 -77.32
CA VAL A 8 -13.43 -8.67 -76.44
C VAL A 8 -13.00 -7.84 -75.23
N LEU A 9 -12.70 -6.55 -75.42
CA LEU A 9 -12.38 -5.63 -74.31
C LEU A 9 -13.57 -5.41 -73.36
N ILE A 10 -14.78 -5.28 -73.89
CA ILE A 10 -16.00 -5.15 -73.08
C ILE A 10 -16.27 -6.45 -72.30
N ALA A 11 -16.09 -7.61 -72.94
CA ALA A 11 -16.25 -8.91 -72.27
C ALA A 11 -15.21 -9.10 -71.14
N LEU A 12 -13.94 -8.75 -71.38
CA LEU A 12 -12.89 -8.79 -70.36
C LEU A 12 -13.21 -7.83 -69.20
N ALA A 13 -13.66 -6.61 -69.49
CA ALA A 13 -14.06 -5.65 -68.46
C ALA A 13 -15.24 -6.19 -67.62
N ALA A 14 -16.24 -6.80 -68.26
CA ALA A 14 -17.38 -7.40 -67.55
C ALA A 14 -16.95 -8.57 -66.64
N VAL A 15 -16.04 -9.44 -67.08
CA VAL A 15 -15.51 -10.55 -66.27
C VAL A 15 -14.69 -10.03 -65.09
N MET A 16 -13.88 -8.99 -65.30
CA MET A 16 -13.10 -8.34 -64.23
C MET A 16 -14.00 -7.67 -63.19
N LEU A 17 -15.08 -7.00 -63.62
CA LEU A 17 -16.05 -6.39 -62.71
C LEU A 17 -16.86 -7.44 -61.94
N PHE A 18 -17.26 -8.53 -62.59
CA PHE A 18 -17.99 -9.62 -61.95
C PHE A 18 -17.12 -10.35 -60.92
N SER A 19 -15.88 -10.69 -61.27
CA SER A 19 -14.94 -11.31 -60.33
C SER A 19 -14.58 -10.40 -59.16
N PHE A 20 -14.43 -9.09 -59.38
CA PHE A 20 -14.24 -8.11 -58.31
C PHE A 20 -15.47 -8.02 -57.39
N SER A 21 -16.68 -8.05 -57.94
CA SER A 21 -17.93 -8.09 -57.16
C SER A 21 -18.02 -9.34 -56.28
N CYS A 22 -17.76 -10.53 -56.85
CA CYS A 22 -17.73 -11.78 -56.09
C CYS A 22 -16.66 -11.78 -54.98
N PHE A 23 -15.47 -11.23 -55.25
CA PHE A 23 -14.43 -11.07 -54.25
C PHE A 23 -14.85 -10.13 -53.10
N CYS A 24 -15.49 -9.00 -53.43
CA CYS A 24 -16.03 -8.05 -52.44
C CYS A 24 -17.11 -8.71 -51.57
N ILE A 25 -18.03 -9.47 -52.16
CA ILE A 25 -19.08 -10.19 -51.41
C ILE A 25 -18.45 -11.22 -50.48
N SER A 26 -17.53 -12.05 -50.97
CA SER A 26 -16.83 -13.06 -50.17
C SER A 26 -16.08 -12.45 -48.98
N ARG A 27 -15.37 -11.33 -49.21
CA ARG A 27 -14.69 -10.57 -48.15
C ARG A 27 -15.66 -10.00 -47.12
N MET A 28 -16.80 -9.46 -47.56
CA MET A 28 -17.85 -8.93 -46.68
C MET A 28 -18.51 -10.02 -45.83
N THR A 29 -18.74 -11.21 -46.39
CA THR A 29 -19.27 -12.36 -45.62
C THR A 29 -18.26 -12.85 -44.60
N GLN A 30 -16.97 -12.88 -44.94
CA GLN A 30 -15.90 -13.26 -44.02
C GLN A 30 -15.77 -12.29 -42.83
N THR A 31 -15.80 -10.97 -43.08
CA THR A 31 -15.77 -9.97 -42.00
C THR A 31 -17.04 -10.00 -41.16
N SER A 32 -18.22 -10.22 -41.75
CA SER A 32 -19.47 -10.39 -41.01
C SER A 32 -19.41 -11.57 -40.03
N ASN A 33 -18.91 -12.73 -40.48
CA ASN A 33 -18.74 -13.91 -39.63
C ASN A 33 -17.75 -13.65 -38.48
N GLN A 34 -16.65 -12.94 -38.74
CA GLN A 34 -15.71 -12.55 -37.67
C GLN A 34 -16.33 -11.58 -36.66
N LEU A 35 -17.18 -10.65 -37.12
CA LEU A 35 -17.90 -9.70 -36.28
C LEU A 35 -18.92 -10.40 -35.37
N ILE A 36 -19.64 -11.38 -35.90
CA ILE A 36 -20.56 -12.22 -35.12
C ILE A 36 -19.79 -13.00 -34.05
N ASN A 37 -18.65 -13.60 -34.41
CA ASN A 37 -17.85 -14.37 -33.46
C ASN A 37 -17.25 -13.47 -32.36
N CYS A 38 -16.79 -12.26 -32.72
CA CYS A 38 -16.34 -11.25 -31.77
C CYS A 38 -17.47 -10.80 -30.83
N ARG A 39 -18.67 -10.58 -31.37
CA ARG A 39 -19.87 -10.24 -30.57
C ARG A 39 -20.20 -11.33 -29.56
N ASN A 40 -20.14 -12.59 -29.96
CA ASN A 40 -20.39 -13.74 -29.08
C ASN A 40 -19.34 -13.83 -27.97
N HIS A 41 -18.06 -13.66 -28.28
CA HIS A 41 -17.01 -13.61 -27.26
C HIS A 41 -17.15 -12.44 -26.28
N ILE A 42 -17.58 -11.27 -26.76
CA ILE A 42 -17.85 -10.12 -25.88
C ILE A 42 -19.03 -10.42 -24.94
N LEU A 43 -20.08 -11.09 -25.42
CA LEU A 43 -21.22 -11.49 -24.60
C LEU A 43 -20.82 -12.52 -23.54
N GLU A 44 -20.06 -13.54 -23.92
CA GLU A 44 -19.53 -14.56 -23.00
C GLU A 44 -18.61 -13.93 -21.93
N PHE A 45 -17.75 -13.00 -22.35
CA PHE A 45 -16.89 -12.25 -21.43
C PHE A 45 -17.72 -11.39 -20.47
N LYS A 46 -18.76 -10.71 -20.95
CA LYS A 46 -19.67 -9.89 -20.13
C LYS A 46 -20.39 -10.75 -19.09
N GLU A 47 -20.82 -11.95 -19.46
CA GLU A 47 -21.47 -12.89 -18.54
C GLU A 47 -20.50 -13.39 -17.46
N LYS A 48 -19.28 -13.78 -17.85
CA LYS A 48 -18.20 -14.14 -16.91
C LYS A 48 -17.88 -13.00 -15.94
N MET A 49 -17.80 -11.77 -16.44
CA MET A 49 -17.57 -10.58 -15.60
C MET A 49 -18.72 -10.34 -14.62
N LEU A 50 -19.96 -10.51 -15.05
CA LEU A 50 -21.13 -10.38 -14.19
C LEU A 50 -21.14 -11.44 -13.09
N HIS A 51 -20.83 -12.69 -13.43
CA HIS A 51 -20.70 -13.78 -12.47
C HIS A 51 -19.59 -13.51 -11.43
N LEU A 52 -18.42 -13.02 -11.87
CA LEU A 52 -17.31 -12.64 -10.97
C LEU A 52 -17.68 -11.46 -10.06
N LYS A 53 -18.40 -10.47 -10.59
CA LYS A 53 -18.92 -9.34 -9.81
C LYS A 53 -19.86 -9.84 -8.71
N ASN A 54 -20.84 -10.68 -9.06
CA ASN A 54 -21.80 -11.25 -8.11
C ASN A 54 -21.14 -12.17 -7.08
N LYS A 55 -20.08 -12.90 -7.46
CA LYS A 55 -19.30 -13.72 -6.52
C LYS A 55 -18.53 -12.84 -5.52
N THR A 56 -17.91 -11.76 -5.99
CA THR A 56 -17.20 -10.79 -5.12
C THR A 56 -18.15 -10.13 -4.14
N GLU A 57 -19.34 -9.72 -4.59
CA GLU A 57 -20.39 -9.14 -3.77
C GLU A 57 -20.83 -10.08 -2.64
N ARG A 58 -21.12 -11.35 -2.98
CA ARG A 58 -21.46 -12.39 -1.99
C ARG A 58 -20.35 -12.60 -0.97
N ASN A 59 -19.10 -12.72 -1.42
CA ASN A 59 -17.95 -12.89 -0.53
C ASN A 59 -17.79 -11.70 0.43
N HIS A 60 -18.04 -10.48 -0.04
CA HIS A 60 -17.97 -9.28 0.78
C HIS A 60 -19.10 -9.22 1.82
N GLN A 61 -20.32 -9.58 1.44
CA GLN A 61 -21.45 -9.69 2.37
C GLN A 61 -21.21 -10.75 3.45
N GLU A 62 -20.69 -11.92 3.06
CA GLU A 62 -20.28 -12.97 4.01
C GLU A 62 -19.18 -12.47 4.96
N LEU A 63 -18.21 -11.69 4.46
CA LEU A 63 -17.17 -11.09 5.30
C LEU A 63 -17.75 -10.08 6.30
N ILE A 64 -18.63 -9.18 5.87
CA ILE A 64 -19.31 -8.22 6.75
C ILE A 64 -20.15 -8.95 7.80
N LYS A 65 -20.85 -10.00 7.39
CA LYS A 65 -21.66 -10.82 8.29
C LYS A 65 -20.81 -11.58 9.30
N ALA A 66 -19.66 -12.10 8.90
CA ALA A 66 -18.69 -12.71 9.80
C ALA A 66 -18.12 -11.69 10.80
N LEU A 67 -17.77 -10.48 10.33
CA LEU A 67 -17.32 -9.38 11.18
C LEU A 67 -18.39 -8.95 12.18
N SER A 68 -19.66 -8.83 11.76
CA SER A 68 -20.76 -8.44 12.64
C SER A 68 -21.11 -9.53 13.66
N LYS A 69 -21.10 -10.80 13.24
CA LYS A 69 -21.25 -11.95 14.14
C LYS A 69 -20.12 -11.99 15.17
N MET A 70 -18.88 -11.78 14.74
CA MET A 70 -17.75 -11.70 15.65
C MET A 70 -17.91 -10.54 16.66
N LYS A 71 -18.32 -9.36 16.20
CA LYS A 71 -18.61 -8.20 17.06
C LYS A 71 -19.70 -8.50 18.09
N TYR A 72 -20.76 -9.19 17.67
CA TYR A 72 -21.84 -9.61 18.57
C TYR A 72 -21.37 -10.64 19.60
N GLU A 73 -20.65 -11.69 19.17
CA GLU A 73 -20.10 -12.71 20.07
C GLU A 73 -19.13 -12.11 21.10
N MET A 74 -18.31 -11.13 20.70
CA MET A 74 -17.44 -10.41 21.63
C MET A 74 -18.22 -9.56 22.63
N THR A 75 -19.30 -8.90 22.19
CA THR A 75 -20.15 -8.09 23.07
C THR A 75 -20.90 -8.98 24.06
N GLN A 76 -21.42 -10.14 23.62
CA GLN A 76 -22.07 -11.12 24.49
C GLN A 76 -21.10 -11.73 25.49
N ARG A 77 -19.89 -12.11 25.06
CA ARG A 77 -18.86 -12.61 25.99
C ARG A 77 -18.46 -11.54 27.00
N LYS A 78 -18.32 -10.28 26.58
CA LYS A 78 -18.04 -9.15 27.47
C LYS A 78 -19.14 -8.97 28.52
N ASN A 79 -20.41 -9.05 28.12
CA ASN A 79 -21.54 -8.95 29.04
C ASN A 79 -21.63 -10.16 29.99
N MET A 80 -21.30 -11.36 29.49
CA MET A 80 -21.30 -12.58 30.30
C MET A 80 -20.14 -12.61 31.30
N SER A 81 -18.97 -12.07 30.94
CA SER A 81 -17.85 -11.89 31.88
C SER A 81 -18.09 -10.74 32.87
N ILE A 82 -18.85 -9.70 32.51
CA ILE A 82 -19.34 -8.69 33.46
C ILE A 82 -20.33 -9.32 34.46
N ASN A 83 -21.29 -10.13 34.00
CA ASN A 83 -22.26 -10.81 34.88
C ASN A 83 -21.60 -11.87 35.77
N LEU A 84 -20.54 -12.55 35.29
CA LEU A 84 -19.77 -13.49 36.09
C LEU A 84 -18.91 -12.76 37.13
N ALA A 85 -18.33 -11.61 36.77
CA ALA A 85 -17.62 -10.73 37.69
C ALA A 85 -18.55 -10.12 38.74
N GLU A 86 -19.78 -9.70 38.39
CA GLU A 86 -20.79 -9.26 39.36
C GLU A 86 -21.21 -10.36 40.34
N LYS A 87 -21.19 -11.63 39.90
CA LYS A 87 -21.49 -12.78 40.76
C LYS A 87 -20.34 -13.12 41.73
N GLU A 88 -19.09 -12.81 41.38
CA GLU A 88 -17.92 -12.96 42.25
C GLU A 88 -17.63 -11.70 43.11
N MET A 89 -18.12 -10.53 42.71
CA MET A 89 -17.90 -9.23 43.37
C MET A 89 -18.66 -9.04 44.69
N ASN A 90 -19.49 -10.00 45.10
CA ASN A 90 -20.04 -10.05 46.46
C ASN A 90 -19.07 -10.66 47.49
N THR A 91 -17.84 -11.00 47.11
CA THR A 91 -16.88 -11.67 48.02
C THR A 91 -15.41 -11.24 47.97
N LEU A 92 -15.01 -10.18 47.25
CA LEU A 92 -13.65 -9.62 47.46
C LEU A 92 -13.49 -8.19 46.91
N GLY A 93 -12.94 -7.31 47.74
CA GLY A 93 -12.81 -5.89 47.45
C GLY A 93 -11.68 -5.49 46.49
N LYS A 94 -11.86 -4.29 45.92
CA LYS A 94 -10.87 -3.38 45.32
C LYS A 94 -9.79 -4.02 44.44
N ASN A 95 -10.05 -4.03 43.12
CA ASN A 95 -9.18 -3.49 42.06
C ASN A 95 -9.89 -3.67 40.72
N GLU A 96 -10.43 -2.58 40.15
CA GLU A 96 -11.10 -2.60 38.85
C GLU A 96 -10.13 -3.02 37.74
N THR A 97 -10.28 -4.26 37.29
CA THR A 97 -9.49 -4.86 36.23
C THR A 97 -9.85 -4.18 34.91
N ALA A 98 -8.87 -3.54 34.27
CA ALA A 98 -8.97 -3.05 32.91
C ALA A 98 -9.59 -4.14 32.01
N SER A 99 -10.67 -3.80 31.30
CA SER A 99 -11.28 -4.62 30.25
C SER A 99 -10.16 -5.27 29.43
N ASN A 100 -10.01 -6.59 29.54
CA ASN A 100 -8.82 -7.31 29.06
C ASN A 100 -8.79 -7.33 27.52
N THR A 101 -8.31 -6.23 26.93
CA THR A 101 -8.24 -5.98 25.48
C THR A 101 -7.55 -7.12 24.74
N PHE A 102 -6.67 -7.87 25.41
CA PHE A 102 -5.96 -9.02 24.86
C PHE A 102 -6.79 -10.30 24.73
N GLU A 103 -7.97 -10.41 25.34
CA GLU A 103 -8.84 -11.59 25.22
C GLU A 103 -9.31 -11.84 23.77
N ILE A 104 -9.37 -10.78 22.97
CA ILE A 104 -9.56 -10.84 21.50
C ILE A 104 -8.63 -11.88 20.84
N LEU A 105 -7.41 -12.02 21.33
CA LEU A 105 -6.39 -12.89 20.74
C LEU A 105 -6.79 -14.37 20.86
N LYS A 106 -7.51 -14.76 21.93
CA LYS A 106 -7.98 -16.15 22.11
C LYS A 106 -8.99 -16.57 21.04
N PHE A 107 -9.66 -15.62 20.40
CA PHE A 107 -10.55 -15.89 19.27
C PHE A 107 -9.75 -16.33 18.03
N PHE A 108 -8.68 -15.61 17.71
CA PHE A 108 -7.85 -15.84 16.51
C PHE A 108 -6.81 -16.96 16.68
N PHE A 109 -6.41 -17.23 17.91
CA PHE A 109 -5.31 -18.14 18.22
C PHE A 109 -5.78 -19.28 19.14
N PRO A 110 -6.04 -20.48 18.57
CA PRO A 110 -6.49 -21.63 19.37
C PRO A 110 -5.53 -22.00 20.50
N HIS A 111 -4.21 -21.85 20.30
CA HIS A 111 -3.20 -22.17 21.31
C HIS A 111 -3.25 -21.24 22.53
N LEU A 112 -3.84 -20.04 22.40
CA LEU A 112 -3.97 -19.09 23.50
C LEU A 112 -5.21 -19.31 24.37
N ARG A 113 -6.15 -20.17 23.95
CA ARG A 113 -7.41 -20.40 24.68
C ARG A 113 -7.21 -21.00 26.07
N LYS A 114 -6.11 -21.73 26.27
CA LYS A 114 -5.72 -22.37 27.53
C LYS A 114 -4.79 -21.50 28.38
N VAL A 115 -4.43 -20.31 27.91
CA VAL A 115 -3.53 -19.41 28.62
C VAL A 115 -4.37 -18.48 29.49
N ASP A 116 -4.05 -18.44 30.79
CA ASP A 116 -4.81 -17.66 31.77
C ASP A 116 -4.78 -16.16 31.45
N ARG A 117 -3.59 -15.60 31.20
CA ARG A 117 -3.38 -14.18 30.91
C ARG A 117 -2.47 -13.98 29.71
N ILE A 118 -2.92 -13.15 28.77
CA ILE A 118 -2.13 -12.69 27.63
C ILE A 118 -1.77 -11.22 27.90
N TYR A 119 -0.54 -10.97 28.32
CA TYR A 119 -0.03 -9.63 28.65
C TYR A 119 1.49 -9.62 28.44
N PRO A 120 2.19 -8.48 28.27
CA PRO A 120 3.64 -8.48 28.13
C PRO A 120 4.37 -9.23 29.26
N ASP A 121 5.41 -9.98 28.93
CA ASP A 121 6.22 -10.74 29.91
C ASP A 121 7.06 -9.80 30.78
N VAL A 122 7.53 -8.71 30.17
CA VAL A 122 8.35 -7.68 30.80
C VAL A 122 7.66 -6.35 30.57
N ILE A 123 7.53 -5.56 31.63
CA ILE A 123 7.09 -4.17 31.57
C ILE A 123 8.04 -3.33 32.42
N ILE A 124 8.69 -2.37 31.81
CA ILE A 124 9.58 -1.42 32.49
C ILE A 124 9.07 -0.02 32.19
N GLY A 125 8.52 0.63 33.20
CA GLY A 125 7.89 1.94 33.08
C GLY A 125 6.90 2.18 34.22
N LYS A 126 5.99 3.14 34.02
CA LYS A 126 4.94 3.48 35.00
C LYS A 126 3.53 3.12 34.55
N GLU A 127 3.41 2.41 33.43
CA GLU A 127 2.13 2.05 32.81
C GLU A 127 1.17 3.25 32.70
N LYS A 128 1.71 4.39 32.25
CA LYS A 128 1.01 5.66 32.18
C LYS A 128 -0.22 5.54 31.28
N THR A 129 -1.35 6.09 31.74
CA THR A 129 -2.63 6.13 31.04
C THR A 129 -3.20 7.54 31.06
N GLY A 130 -4.26 7.79 30.27
CA GLY A 130 -4.94 9.09 30.23
C GLY A 130 -4.16 10.19 29.52
N VAL A 131 -3.22 9.84 28.65
CA VAL A 131 -2.47 10.82 27.83
C VAL A 131 -3.13 11.05 26.48
N SER A 132 -2.78 12.12 25.78
CA SER A 132 -3.30 12.34 24.42
C SER A 132 -2.69 11.36 23.40
N PHE A 133 -1.39 11.06 23.50
CA PHE A 133 -0.69 10.26 22.47
C PHE A 133 0.10 9.08 23.02
N ALA A 134 -0.08 7.90 22.42
CA ALA A 134 0.80 6.74 22.57
C ALA A 134 1.61 6.55 21.27
N LEU A 135 2.94 6.54 21.38
CA LEU A 135 3.86 6.34 20.26
C LEU A 135 4.42 4.93 20.33
N GLY A 136 3.95 4.04 19.45
CA GLY A 136 4.38 2.65 19.41
C GLY A 136 5.59 2.42 18.52
N ILE A 137 6.63 1.76 19.03
CA ILE A 137 7.81 1.33 18.28
C ILE A 137 7.99 -0.17 18.52
N SER A 138 8.06 -0.97 17.46
CA SER A 138 8.49 -2.38 17.55
C SER A 138 9.96 -2.50 17.17
N THR A 139 10.72 -3.32 17.91
CA THR A 139 12.16 -3.53 17.67
C THR A 139 12.51 -5.02 17.73
N VAL A 140 13.43 -5.43 16.86
CA VAL A 140 13.91 -6.81 16.71
C VAL A 140 15.42 -6.84 16.54
N ASN A 141 16.05 -7.96 16.85
CA ASN A 141 17.49 -8.10 16.72
C ASN A 141 17.91 -8.15 15.24
N ARG A 142 18.80 -7.23 14.84
CA ARG A 142 19.40 -7.16 13.49
C ARG A 142 20.89 -7.52 13.49
N GLY A 143 21.37 -8.22 14.53
CA GLY A 143 22.77 -8.56 14.70
C GLY A 143 23.58 -7.35 15.16
N ASN A 144 24.51 -6.88 14.34
CA ASN A 144 25.50 -5.87 14.75
C ASN A 144 24.99 -4.42 14.66
N GLN A 145 23.80 -4.18 14.12
CA GLN A 145 23.23 -2.84 13.97
C GLN A 145 22.01 -2.64 14.87
N SER A 146 21.97 -1.50 15.57
CA SER A 146 20.84 -1.10 16.40
C SER A 146 20.49 0.37 16.14
N TYR A 147 19.33 0.60 15.54
CA TYR A 147 18.83 1.94 15.20
C TYR A 147 18.01 2.57 16.33
N LEU A 148 17.45 1.74 17.22
CA LEU A 148 16.52 2.14 18.27
C LEU A 148 17.02 3.30 19.12
N LYS A 149 18.30 3.27 19.53
CA LYS A 149 18.91 4.35 20.32
C LYS A 149 18.83 5.70 19.61
N GLN A 150 19.13 5.72 18.31
CA GLN A 150 19.10 6.94 17.51
C GLN A 150 17.66 7.43 17.32
N THR A 151 16.74 6.51 17.06
CA THR A 151 15.30 6.78 16.96
C THR A 151 14.74 7.41 18.23
N LEU A 152 14.95 6.77 19.38
CA LEU A 152 14.50 7.29 20.68
C LEU A 152 15.11 8.64 21.01
N ASN A 153 16.41 8.82 20.77
CA ASN A 153 17.05 10.13 20.93
C ASN A 153 16.36 11.19 20.08
N SER A 154 16.05 10.88 18.81
CA SER A 154 15.40 11.82 17.91
C SER A 154 13.97 12.18 18.34
N LEU A 155 13.22 11.21 18.84
CA LEU A 155 11.83 11.40 19.28
C LEU A 155 11.76 12.21 20.57
N VAL A 156 12.50 11.80 21.59
CA VAL A 156 12.43 12.38 22.92
C VAL A 156 13.06 13.77 22.98
N SER A 157 14.21 13.99 22.32
CA SER A 157 14.88 15.31 22.34
C SER A 157 14.16 16.40 21.55
N ARG A 158 13.17 16.02 20.72
CA ARG A 158 12.41 16.95 19.86
C ARG A 158 10.97 17.16 20.34
N MET A 159 10.64 16.65 21.54
CA MET A 159 9.43 17.00 22.29
C MET A 159 9.77 18.08 23.32
N THR A 160 8.80 18.94 23.60
CA THR A 160 8.80 19.84 24.76
C THR A 160 8.44 19.07 26.04
N PRO A 161 8.73 19.61 27.23
CA PRO A 161 8.36 18.95 28.49
C PRO A 161 6.85 18.70 28.66
N SER A 162 6.00 19.59 28.14
CA SER A 162 4.54 19.44 28.18
C SER A 162 4.08 18.31 27.25
N GLU A 163 4.60 18.25 26.03
CA GLU A 163 4.30 17.18 25.06
C GLU A 163 4.76 15.82 25.58
N GLU A 164 5.93 15.74 26.21
CA GLU A 164 6.42 14.52 26.84
C GLU A 164 5.54 14.10 28.03
N LYS A 165 5.02 15.08 28.79
CA LYS A 165 4.06 14.84 29.87
C LYS A 165 2.69 14.38 29.35
N ASP A 166 2.30 14.76 28.13
CA ASP A 166 1.03 14.35 27.51
C ASP A 166 1.20 13.22 26.47
N SER A 167 2.28 12.47 26.59
CA SER A 167 2.51 11.29 25.76
C SER A 167 3.17 10.15 26.51
N VAL A 168 3.17 8.98 25.87
CA VAL A 168 3.96 7.81 26.24
C VAL A 168 4.56 7.19 25.00
N VAL A 169 5.87 6.99 24.99
CA VAL A 169 6.58 6.21 23.97
C VAL A 169 6.68 4.77 24.47
N ILE A 170 6.21 3.81 23.67
CA ILE A 170 6.17 2.39 24.02
C ILE A 170 7.08 1.63 23.07
N VAL A 171 8.15 1.06 23.62
CA VAL A 171 9.09 0.21 22.89
C VAL A 171 8.71 -1.25 23.13
N SER A 172 8.21 -1.91 22.11
CA SER A 172 7.92 -3.34 22.09
C SER A 172 9.11 -4.13 21.58
N VAL A 173 9.77 -4.89 22.46
CA VAL A 173 10.81 -5.84 22.09
C VAL A 173 10.14 -7.11 21.62
N ALA A 174 10.07 -7.25 20.31
CA ALA A 174 9.41 -8.36 19.64
C ALA A 174 10.43 -9.44 19.22
N ASP A 175 11.40 -9.74 20.06
CA ASP A 175 12.43 -10.75 19.77
C ASP A 175 12.41 -11.87 20.81
N ARG A 176 12.76 -13.09 20.41
CA ARG A 176 12.87 -14.24 21.31
C ARG A 176 14.23 -14.32 22.01
N ASN A 177 15.21 -13.55 21.55
CA ASN A 177 16.54 -13.51 22.12
C ASN A 177 16.54 -12.67 23.41
N GLU A 178 16.68 -13.35 24.55
CA GLU A 178 16.74 -12.71 25.87
C GLU A 178 17.93 -11.75 26.02
N ASP A 179 19.07 -12.03 25.41
CA ASP A 179 20.25 -11.16 25.49
C ASP A 179 20.01 -9.86 24.73
N TYR A 180 19.27 -9.91 23.62
CA TYR A 180 18.81 -8.71 22.93
C TYR A 180 17.86 -7.89 23.80
N LEU A 181 16.89 -8.54 24.46
CA LEU A 181 16.01 -7.86 25.43
C LEU A 181 16.81 -7.19 26.55
N LYS A 182 17.74 -7.92 27.19
CA LYS A 182 18.63 -7.38 28.23
C LYS A 182 19.46 -6.19 27.71
N SER A 183 19.96 -6.27 26.48
CA SER A 183 20.71 -5.19 25.82
C SER A 183 19.85 -3.94 25.61
N VAL A 184 18.63 -4.10 25.08
CA VAL A 184 17.68 -2.99 24.89
C VAL A 184 17.30 -2.36 26.24
N VAL A 185 16.95 -3.18 27.23
CA VAL A 185 16.63 -2.73 28.59
C VAL A 185 17.81 -1.98 29.21
N GLY A 186 19.03 -2.52 29.11
CA GLY A 186 20.24 -1.90 29.63
C GLY A 186 20.54 -0.56 28.96
N MET A 187 20.40 -0.48 27.64
CA MET A 187 20.57 0.75 26.86
C MET A 187 19.55 1.82 27.29
N ILE A 188 18.27 1.46 27.39
CA ILE A 188 17.21 2.41 27.73
C ILE A 188 17.32 2.87 29.18
N THR A 189 17.53 1.94 30.12
CA THR A 189 17.75 2.24 31.55
C THR A 189 19.00 3.09 31.77
N LYS A 190 20.04 2.97 30.93
CA LYS A 190 21.23 3.84 31.05
C LYS A 190 20.99 5.25 30.50
N ARG A 191 20.30 5.38 29.36
CA ARG A 191 20.22 6.64 28.59
C ARG A 191 18.95 7.46 28.81
N PHE A 192 17.82 6.81 29.12
CA PHE A 192 16.50 7.43 29.22
C PHE A 192 15.90 7.31 30.63
N LYS A 193 16.75 7.39 31.67
CA LYS A 193 16.36 7.29 33.08
C LYS A 193 15.24 8.26 33.46
N ARG A 194 15.31 9.50 32.95
CA ARG A 194 14.32 10.54 33.22
C ARG A 194 12.95 10.11 32.70
N GLN A 195 12.90 9.65 31.45
CA GLN A 195 11.68 9.26 30.76
C GLN A 195 11.01 8.03 31.41
N LEU A 196 11.82 7.03 31.79
CA LEU A 196 11.33 5.87 32.54
C LEU A 196 10.76 6.27 33.89
N ARG A 197 11.41 7.20 34.61
CA ARG A 197 10.93 7.68 35.91
C ARG A 197 9.63 8.48 35.81
N SER A 198 9.49 9.32 34.77
CA SER A 198 8.27 10.09 34.50
C SER A 198 7.15 9.28 33.86
N GLY A 199 7.42 8.05 33.42
CA GLY A 199 6.46 7.22 32.68
C GLY A 199 6.19 7.68 31.25
N SER A 200 7.02 8.56 30.69
CA SER A 200 6.93 9.00 29.28
C SER A 200 7.57 8.02 28.31
N LEU A 201 8.31 7.03 28.81
CA LEU A 201 8.87 5.91 28.05
C LEU A 201 8.58 4.61 28.78
N GLU A 202 8.15 3.60 28.04
CA GLU A 202 7.89 2.24 28.51
C GLU A 202 8.56 1.23 27.60
N ILE A 203 9.02 0.13 28.18
CA ILE A 203 9.54 -1.03 27.45
C ILE A 203 8.63 -2.20 27.77
N ILE A 204 8.17 -2.90 26.73
CA ILE A 204 7.44 -4.15 26.85
C ILE A 204 8.14 -5.27 26.10
N SER A 205 7.96 -6.52 26.53
CA SER A 205 8.35 -7.70 25.76
C SER A 205 7.13 -8.51 25.38
N ILE A 206 7.06 -8.92 24.11
CA ILE A 206 5.95 -9.76 23.62
C ILE A 206 6.23 -11.21 24.02
N PRO A 207 5.30 -11.90 24.70
CA PRO A 207 5.53 -13.27 25.16
C PRO A 207 5.80 -14.25 24.03
N ALA A 208 6.75 -15.16 24.22
CA ALA A 208 7.10 -16.13 23.18
C ALA A 208 5.91 -17.03 22.79
N PHE A 209 5.04 -17.36 23.75
CA PHE A 209 3.85 -18.18 23.53
C PHE A 209 2.75 -17.48 22.71
N PHE A 210 2.81 -16.15 22.57
CA PHE A 210 1.85 -15.39 21.77
C PHE A 210 1.85 -15.86 20.31
N TYR A 211 3.03 -16.06 19.75
CA TYR A 211 3.18 -16.38 18.33
C TYR A 211 2.70 -17.80 18.03
N PRO A 212 1.86 -18.01 16.99
CA PRO A 212 1.52 -19.34 16.54
C PRO A 212 2.77 -20.08 16.02
N ASN A 213 2.70 -21.41 15.96
CA ASN A 213 3.76 -22.18 15.32
C ASN A 213 3.69 -21.97 13.79
N ILE A 214 4.63 -21.20 13.24
CA ILE A 214 4.68 -20.83 11.80
C ILE A 214 5.54 -21.83 11.00
N SER A 215 6.10 -22.86 11.64
CA SER A 215 6.95 -23.89 10.98
C SER A 215 6.30 -24.57 9.75
N HIS A 216 4.96 -24.67 9.71
CA HIS A 216 4.23 -25.25 8.58
C HIS A 216 4.11 -24.31 7.35
N VAL A 217 4.46 -23.03 7.47
CA VAL A 217 4.63 -22.17 6.30
C VAL A 217 5.94 -22.59 5.67
N LYS A 218 5.87 -23.61 4.78
CA LYS A 218 6.99 -24.28 4.10
C LYS A 218 8.28 -23.49 4.31
N GLU A 219 9.17 -24.05 5.14
CA GLU A 219 10.61 -23.81 5.00
C GLU A 219 11.02 -24.30 3.60
N SER A 220 10.54 -23.63 2.56
CA SER A 220 11.25 -23.59 1.31
C SER A 220 12.59 -22.97 1.69
N THR A 221 13.65 -23.69 1.42
CA THR A 221 15.03 -23.22 1.48
C THR A 221 15.26 -21.92 0.66
N ASP A 222 14.27 -21.52 -0.12
CA ASP A 222 14.14 -20.28 -0.87
C ASP A 222 13.76 -19.06 0.00
N ASP A 223 14.33 -17.89 -0.32
CA ASP A 223 14.18 -16.61 0.40
C ASP A 223 12.71 -16.15 0.53
N SER A 224 11.84 -16.65 -0.36
CA SER A 224 10.41 -16.36 -0.39
C SER A 224 9.66 -16.82 0.87
N GLY A 225 9.97 -18.01 1.40
CA GLY A 225 9.35 -18.56 2.62
C GLY A 225 9.74 -17.80 3.89
N LYS A 226 11.02 -17.45 4.02
CA LYS A 226 11.56 -16.64 5.13
C LYS A 226 10.96 -15.24 5.15
N SER A 227 10.79 -14.62 3.98
CA SER A 227 10.13 -13.33 3.84
C SER A 227 8.67 -13.38 4.33
N LYS A 228 7.92 -14.42 3.97
CA LYS A 228 6.52 -14.58 4.39
C LYS A 228 6.38 -14.73 5.92
N SER A 229 7.18 -15.59 6.56
CA SER A 229 7.15 -15.77 8.02
C SER A 229 7.43 -14.46 8.77
N ARG A 230 8.38 -13.66 8.28
CA ARG A 230 8.72 -12.37 8.87
C ARG A 230 7.60 -11.33 8.70
N CYS A 231 6.92 -11.28 7.54
CA CYS A 231 5.74 -10.43 7.35
C CYS A 231 4.60 -10.80 8.31
N ILE A 232 4.33 -12.10 8.49
CA ILE A 232 3.34 -12.60 9.45
C ILE A 232 3.69 -12.11 10.85
N LYS A 233 4.94 -12.31 11.26
CA LYS A 233 5.44 -11.87 12.56
C LYS A 233 5.25 -10.37 12.76
N GLN A 234 5.65 -9.53 11.79
CA GLN A 234 5.52 -8.07 11.89
C GLN A 234 4.07 -7.62 12.09
N VAL A 235 3.11 -8.23 11.39
CA VAL A 235 1.68 -7.94 11.59
C VAL A 235 1.27 -8.24 13.04
N LEU A 236 1.70 -9.39 13.57
CA LEU A 236 1.41 -9.79 14.95
C LEU A 236 2.05 -8.86 15.99
N ASP A 237 3.30 -8.44 15.74
CA ASP A 237 4.03 -7.50 16.60
C ASP A 237 3.26 -6.17 16.73
N PHE A 238 2.78 -5.63 15.61
CA PHE A 238 2.00 -4.40 15.59
C PHE A 238 0.63 -4.57 16.22
N CYS A 239 -0.06 -5.69 15.97
CA CYS A 239 -1.34 -5.97 16.65
C CYS A 239 -1.18 -5.99 18.18
N PHE A 240 -0.15 -6.67 18.69
CA PHE A 240 0.10 -6.75 20.13
C PHE A 240 0.40 -5.37 20.73
N LEU A 241 1.23 -4.58 20.06
CA LEU A 241 1.57 -3.22 20.48
C LEU A 241 0.35 -2.28 20.44
N MET A 242 -0.47 -2.36 19.40
CA MET A 242 -1.72 -1.59 19.31
C MET A 242 -2.67 -1.93 20.45
N LEU A 243 -2.82 -3.22 20.80
CA LEU A 243 -3.65 -3.66 21.93
C LEU A 243 -3.14 -3.12 23.28
N TYR A 244 -1.81 -3.14 23.48
CA TYR A 244 -1.20 -2.59 24.70
C TYR A 244 -1.38 -1.06 24.80
N ALA A 245 -1.29 -0.35 23.68
CA ALA A 245 -1.38 1.11 23.64
C ALA A 245 -2.82 1.63 23.73
N GLN A 246 -3.81 0.84 23.28
CA GLN A 246 -5.22 1.23 23.17
C GLN A 246 -5.81 1.86 24.44
N PRO A 247 -5.64 1.31 25.65
CA PRO A 247 -6.21 1.90 26.86
C PRO A 247 -5.40 3.09 27.42
N LYS A 248 -4.25 3.42 26.84
CA LYS A 248 -3.32 4.40 27.42
C LYS A 248 -3.53 5.82 26.92
N ALA A 249 -3.97 5.97 25.67
CA ALA A 249 -4.00 7.27 25.01
C ALA A 249 -5.24 7.50 24.15
N MET A 250 -5.54 8.76 23.81
CA MET A 250 -6.60 9.11 22.85
C MET A 250 -6.22 8.76 21.40
N TYR A 251 -4.95 8.95 21.06
CA TYR A 251 -4.41 8.65 19.73
C TYR A 251 -3.20 7.71 19.81
N TYR A 252 -3.08 6.83 18.82
CA TYR A 252 -1.94 5.94 18.67
C TYR A 252 -1.18 6.26 17.38
N LEU A 253 0.11 6.53 17.51
CA LEU A 253 1.03 6.76 16.41
C LEU A 253 1.95 5.56 16.23
N GLN A 254 1.82 4.86 15.11
CA GLN A 254 2.72 3.75 14.75
C GLN A 254 4.04 4.27 14.19
N LEU A 255 5.15 3.82 14.75
CA LEU A 255 6.51 4.09 14.31
C LEU A 255 7.33 2.79 14.22
N GLU A 256 8.54 2.90 13.66
CA GLU A 256 9.55 1.84 13.59
C GLU A 256 10.83 2.29 14.28
N ASP A 257 11.74 1.36 14.55
CA ASP A 257 12.96 1.60 15.33
C ASP A 257 14.11 2.23 14.53
N ASP A 258 13.92 2.52 13.25
CA ASP A 258 14.92 3.04 12.32
C ASP A 258 14.49 4.34 11.60
N ILE A 259 13.92 5.26 12.38
CA ILE A 259 13.43 6.54 11.90
C ILE A 259 14.08 7.72 12.63
N ILE A 260 14.18 8.85 11.93
CA ILE A 260 14.54 10.15 12.49
C ILE A 260 13.35 11.09 12.34
N ALA A 261 12.80 11.52 13.47
CA ALA A 261 11.72 12.50 13.50
C ALA A 261 12.26 13.90 13.22
N LYS A 262 11.55 14.75 12.47
CA LYS A 262 11.94 16.16 12.25
C LYS A 262 11.91 16.98 13.54
N LYS A 263 12.60 18.13 13.54
CA LYS A 263 12.44 19.12 14.62
C LYS A 263 10.97 19.52 14.73
N THR A 264 10.48 19.66 15.96
CA THR A 264 9.09 20.02 16.31
C THR A 264 8.02 19.14 15.66
N TYR A 265 8.35 17.87 15.36
CA TYR A 265 7.39 16.95 14.75
C TYR A 265 6.14 16.79 15.61
N PHE A 266 6.30 16.72 16.94
CA PHE A 266 5.20 16.45 17.85
C PHE A 266 4.22 17.63 17.86
N THR A 267 4.73 18.85 18.01
CA THR A 267 3.93 20.09 17.90
C THR A 267 3.16 20.14 16.58
N LYS A 268 3.80 19.77 15.46
CA LYS A 268 3.11 19.73 14.16
C LYS A 268 2.02 18.68 14.11
N ILE A 269 2.19 17.53 14.76
CA ILE A 269 1.15 16.50 14.86
C ILE A 269 -0.01 17.02 15.70
N THR A 270 0.27 17.56 16.89
CA THR A 270 -0.76 18.07 17.79
C THR A 270 -1.55 19.18 17.13
N ASP A 271 -0.90 20.20 16.57
CA ASP A 271 -1.56 21.33 15.93
C ASP A 271 -2.40 20.86 14.75
N PHE A 272 -1.89 19.92 13.96
CA PHE A 272 -2.63 19.38 12.82
C PHE A 272 -3.90 18.64 13.26
N VAL A 273 -3.80 17.79 14.29
CA VAL A 273 -4.97 17.05 14.81
C VAL A 273 -6.02 18.00 15.39
N HIS A 274 -5.61 19.06 16.10
CA HIS A 274 -6.54 20.06 16.65
C HIS A 274 -7.21 20.91 15.57
N ASN A 275 -6.50 21.23 14.48
CA ASN A 275 -6.99 22.09 13.41
C ASN A 275 -7.83 21.36 12.35
N ILE A 276 -7.91 20.02 12.38
CA ILE A 276 -8.75 19.27 11.45
C ILE A 276 -10.23 19.55 11.76
N THR A 277 -10.92 20.17 10.81
CA THR A 277 -12.35 20.53 10.93
C THR A 277 -13.27 19.31 10.90
N SER A 278 -12.90 18.26 10.15
CA SER A 278 -13.70 17.03 10.02
C SER A 278 -13.22 15.96 10.99
N LYS A 279 -14.04 15.58 11.96
CA LYS A 279 -13.73 14.48 12.90
C LYS A 279 -13.82 13.08 12.27
N ASN A 280 -14.25 12.96 11.01
CA ASN A 280 -14.53 11.69 10.34
C ASN A 280 -13.36 11.18 9.46
N TRP A 281 -12.13 11.29 9.93
CA TRP A 281 -10.96 10.72 9.26
C TRP A 281 -10.71 9.28 9.71
N PHE A 282 -10.13 8.46 8.82
CA PHE A 282 -9.88 7.03 9.10
C PHE A 282 -8.52 6.79 9.76
N TYR A 283 -7.47 7.43 9.25
CA TYR A 283 -6.18 7.60 9.91
C TYR A 283 -5.47 8.79 9.27
N ILE A 284 -4.49 9.37 9.96
CA ILE A 284 -3.68 10.48 9.46
C ILE A 284 -2.27 9.99 9.11
N GLU A 285 -1.74 10.44 7.97
CA GLU A 285 -0.41 10.08 7.51
C GLU A 285 0.61 11.20 7.72
N PHE A 286 1.64 10.93 8.52
CA PHE A 286 2.79 11.82 8.71
C PHE A 286 4.08 11.31 8.03
N SER A 287 4.02 10.14 7.39
CA SER A 287 5.06 9.58 6.54
C SER A 287 4.47 8.98 5.26
N ILE A 288 5.26 9.08 4.17
CA ILE A 288 4.96 8.46 2.87
C ILE A 288 5.32 6.97 2.82
N LEU A 289 6.16 6.50 3.74
CA LEU A 289 6.69 5.15 3.75
C LEU A 289 5.81 4.23 4.58
N GLY A 290 5.24 3.22 3.90
CA GLY A 290 4.58 2.07 4.52
C GLY A 290 3.63 2.43 5.67
N PHE A 291 3.75 1.67 6.76
CA PHE A 291 2.95 1.72 7.98
C PHE A 291 3.50 2.70 9.03
N ILE A 292 4.64 3.33 8.73
CA ILE A 292 5.29 4.33 9.59
C ILE A 292 4.46 5.62 9.59
N GLY A 293 4.38 6.27 10.75
CA GLY A 293 3.78 7.58 10.91
C GLY A 293 2.27 7.59 10.62
N LYS A 294 1.59 6.48 10.88
CA LYS A 294 0.13 6.39 10.82
C LYS A 294 -0.44 6.68 12.20
N LEU A 295 -1.26 7.72 12.27
CA LEU A 295 -1.97 8.11 13.48
C LEU A 295 -3.40 7.60 13.42
N PHE A 296 -3.80 6.85 14.43
CA PHE A 296 -5.12 6.27 14.61
C PHE A 296 -5.77 6.86 15.85
N LYS A 297 -7.10 6.91 15.88
CA LYS A 297 -7.81 7.07 17.15
C LYS A 297 -7.76 5.77 17.92
N SER A 298 -7.52 5.82 19.22
CA SER A 298 -7.44 4.61 20.04
C SER A 298 -8.77 3.86 20.10
N GLU A 299 -9.90 4.56 19.98
CA GLU A 299 -11.24 3.94 19.90
C GLU A 299 -11.39 3.01 18.67
N ASP A 300 -10.70 3.32 17.57
CA ASP A 300 -10.78 2.57 16.32
C ASP A 300 -9.77 1.41 16.24
N LEU A 301 -8.76 1.37 17.13
CA LEU A 301 -7.65 0.40 17.06
C LEU A 301 -8.12 -1.04 17.05
N LEU A 302 -9.16 -1.37 17.82
CA LEU A 302 -9.70 -2.73 17.87
C LEU A 302 -10.19 -3.19 16.51
N ASP A 303 -10.82 -2.33 15.72
CA ASP A 303 -11.29 -2.69 14.38
C ASP A 303 -10.13 -2.97 13.42
N PHE A 304 -9.05 -2.20 13.53
CA PHE A 304 -7.82 -2.47 12.78
C PHE A 304 -7.20 -3.80 13.21
N VAL A 305 -7.05 -4.04 14.52
CA VAL A 305 -6.48 -5.28 15.04
C VAL A 305 -7.30 -6.50 14.61
N HIS A 306 -8.63 -6.45 14.70
CA HIS A 306 -9.50 -7.52 14.19
C HIS A 306 -9.21 -7.85 12.73
N PHE A 307 -9.24 -6.82 11.88
CA PHE A 307 -9.03 -7.01 10.45
C PHE A 307 -7.63 -7.56 10.15
N PHE A 308 -6.61 -7.03 10.82
CA PHE A 308 -5.23 -7.50 10.65
C PHE A 308 -5.10 -8.96 11.07
N LEU A 309 -5.69 -9.35 12.20
CA LEU A 309 -5.68 -10.73 12.69
C LEU A 309 -6.51 -11.70 11.83
N MET A 310 -7.47 -11.22 11.03
CA MET A 310 -8.18 -12.07 10.07
C MET A 310 -7.29 -12.48 8.88
N PHE A 311 -6.36 -11.62 8.47
CA PHE A 311 -5.60 -11.76 7.22
C PHE A 311 -4.08 -11.75 7.41
N TYR A 312 -3.60 -11.88 8.64
CA TYR A 312 -2.17 -11.80 8.98
C TYR A 312 -1.29 -12.82 8.26
N LYS A 313 -1.85 -13.96 7.82
CA LYS A 313 -1.14 -15.00 7.06
C LYS A 313 -1.03 -14.71 5.56
N ASP A 314 -1.84 -13.79 5.07
CA ASP A 314 -2.09 -13.62 3.64
C ASP A 314 -1.37 -12.39 3.07
N LYS A 315 -1.32 -11.30 3.84
CA LYS A 315 -0.84 -10.00 3.35
C LYS A 315 0.01 -9.28 4.40
N PRO A 316 1.04 -8.52 3.99
CA PRO A 316 1.77 -7.63 4.88
C PRO A 316 0.89 -6.45 5.34
N ILE A 317 1.27 -5.85 6.46
CA ILE A 317 0.48 -4.83 7.16
C ILE A 317 0.07 -3.63 6.27
N ASP A 318 0.93 -3.20 5.34
CA ASP A 318 0.64 -2.08 4.44
C ASP A 318 -0.53 -2.36 3.50
N LEU A 319 -0.60 -3.59 2.97
CA LEU A 319 -1.71 -3.99 2.11
C LEU A 319 -2.96 -4.16 2.95
N LEU A 320 -2.85 -4.71 4.16
CA LEU A 320 -3.97 -4.85 5.08
C LEU A 320 -4.58 -3.49 5.46
N LEU A 321 -3.75 -2.48 5.72
CA LEU A 321 -4.20 -1.11 6.00
C LEU A 321 -4.98 -0.50 4.82
N ARG A 322 -4.53 -0.78 3.58
CA ARG A 322 -5.25 -0.34 2.38
C ARG A 322 -6.55 -1.11 2.19
N ASP A 323 -6.56 -2.40 2.48
CA ASP A 323 -7.70 -3.28 2.23
C ASP A 323 -8.82 -3.04 3.26
N ILE A 324 -8.50 -2.82 4.55
CA ILE A 324 -9.52 -2.45 5.55
C ILE A 324 -10.23 -1.16 5.17
N PHE A 325 -9.49 -0.20 4.61
CA PHE A 325 -10.08 1.04 4.12
C PHE A 325 -11.11 0.74 3.03
N GLN A 326 -10.76 -0.09 2.03
CA GLN A 326 -11.68 -0.46 0.96
C GLN A 326 -12.93 -1.16 1.50
N VAL A 327 -12.74 -2.08 2.44
CA VAL A 327 -13.85 -2.84 3.04
C VAL A 327 -14.79 -1.96 3.86
N LYS A 328 -14.26 -0.98 4.61
CA LYS A 328 -15.08 -0.10 5.46
C LYS A 328 -15.69 1.10 4.73
N MET A 329 -15.01 1.62 3.70
CA MET A 329 -15.31 2.95 3.15
C MET A 329 -15.86 2.93 1.71
N CYS A 330 -15.72 1.82 0.97
CA CYS A 330 -16.30 1.69 -0.36
C CYS A 330 -17.64 0.95 -0.30
N ASN A 331 -18.66 1.47 -0.97
CA ASN A 331 -19.92 0.76 -1.10
C ASN A 331 -19.80 -0.37 -2.14
N PRO A 332 -20.48 -1.50 -1.93
CA PRO A 332 -20.46 -2.59 -2.88
C PRO A 332 -21.06 -2.17 -4.22
N GLY A 333 -20.38 -2.53 -5.32
CA GLY A 333 -20.80 -2.17 -6.68
C GLY A 333 -20.62 -0.70 -7.07
N GLU A 334 -20.06 0.18 -6.21
CA GLU A 334 -19.75 1.56 -6.60
C GLU A 334 -18.58 1.64 -7.59
N ASN A 335 -18.54 2.71 -8.40
CA ASN A 335 -17.40 2.95 -9.29
C ASN A 335 -16.11 3.14 -8.44
N PRO A 336 -15.03 2.39 -8.70
CA PRO A 336 -13.75 2.55 -8.01
C PRO A 336 -13.24 3.98 -7.92
N GLU A 337 -13.50 4.81 -8.93
CA GLU A 337 -13.11 6.22 -8.95
C GLU A 337 -13.82 7.04 -7.87
N LYS A 338 -15.12 6.78 -7.64
CA LYS A 338 -15.90 7.45 -6.59
C LYS A 338 -15.38 7.10 -5.20
N CYS A 339 -15.01 5.83 -4.97
CA CYS A 339 -14.41 5.46 -3.69
C CYS A 339 -13.01 6.06 -3.54
N ALA A 340 -12.23 6.14 -4.63
CA ALA A 340 -10.92 6.77 -4.62
C ALA A 340 -10.98 8.28 -4.32
N GLU A 341 -12.03 8.98 -4.77
CA GLU A 341 -12.26 10.38 -4.42
C GLU A 341 -12.60 10.55 -2.94
N ARG A 342 -13.52 9.72 -2.41
CA ARG A 342 -13.84 9.68 -0.98
C ARG A 342 -12.59 9.39 -0.13
N ASN A 343 -11.73 8.50 -0.62
CA ASN A 343 -10.46 8.17 0.02
C ASN A 343 -9.56 9.40 0.18
N LYS A 344 -9.49 10.30 -0.80
CA LYS A 344 -8.68 11.52 -0.67
C LYS A 344 -9.17 12.44 0.45
N GLN A 345 -10.45 12.40 0.79
CA GLN A 345 -11.04 13.23 1.85
C GLN A 345 -10.87 12.60 3.24
N ILE A 346 -10.92 11.28 3.34
CA ILE A 346 -10.88 10.54 4.61
C ILE A 346 -9.44 10.17 5.03
N ARG A 347 -8.57 9.85 4.06
CA ARG A 347 -7.14 9.59 4.28
C ARG A 347 -6.38 10.90 4.22
N ILE A 348 -6.37 11.59 5.36
CA ILE A 348 -5.70 12.87 5.50
C ILE A 348 -4.19 12.64 5.54
N ARG A 349 -3.46 13.33 4.67
CA ARG A 349 -2.00 13.28 4.62
C ARG A 349 -1.41 14.63 4.95
N TYR A 350 -0.56 14.64 5.97
CA TYR A 350 0.30 15.78 6.29
C TYR A 350 1.48 15.86 5.31
N LYS A 351 1.79 17.07 4.86
CA LYS A 351 2.96 17.36 4.03
C LYS A 351 3.71 18.58 4.60
N PRO A 352 5.05 18.54 4.70
CA PRO A 352 5.96 17.46 4.29
C PRO A 352 6.04 16.31 5.32
N SER A 353 6.62 15.16 4.94
CA SER A 353 6.86 14.03 5.86
C SER A 353 7.60 14.49 7.12
N LEU A 354 7.14 14.02 8.29
CA LEU A 354 7.73 14.31 9.60
C LEU A 354 8.75 13.27 10.04
N PHE A 355 8.77 12.10 9.40
CA PHE A 355 9.68 11.01 9.72
C PHE A 355 10.51 10.64 8.49
N GLN A 356 11.81 10.46 8.72
CA GLN A 356 12.76 9.99 7.72
C GLN A 356 13.26 8.60 8.13
N HIS A 357 13.07 7.61 7.26
CA HIS A 357 13.61 6.26 7.48
C HIS A 357 15.12 6.28 7.21
N VAL A 358 15.90 5.69 8.12
CA VAL A 358 17.37 5.65 8.06
C VAL A 358 17.93 4.22 8.14
N GLY A 359 17.08 3.21 8.32
CA GLY A 359 17.48 1.81 8.30
C GLY A 359 18.09 1.42 6.96
N ILE A 360 19.39 1.09 6.97
CA ILE A 360 20.09 0.51 5.81
C ILE A 360 20.01 -1.01 5.88
N GLN A 361 20.06 -1.59 7.07
CA GLN A 361 19.89 -3.02 7.27
C GLN A 361 18.46 -3.28 7.70
N SER A 362 17.75 -4.02 6.86
CA SER A 362 16.35 -4.31 7.11
C SER A 362 16.18 -5.21 8.34
N SER A 363 14.99 -5.19 8.94
CA SER A 363 14.55 -6.24 9.87
C SER A 363 14.56 -7.64 9.23
N PHE A 364 14.77 -7.72 7.92
CA PHE A 364 15.06 -8.93 7.14
C PHE A 364 16.58 -9.19 7.07
N PRO A 365 17.11 -10.24 7.73
CA PRO A 365 18.50 -10.66 7.58
C PRO A 365 18.91 -10.80 6.11
N GLY A 366 20.02 -10.15 5.73
CA GLY A 366 20.64 -10.25 4.40
C GLY A 366 20.17 -9.23 3.35
N ILE A 367 19.23 -8.32 3.67
CA ILE A 367 18.74 -7.31 2.73
C ILE A 367 19.24 -5.92 3.14
N GLU A 368 20.17 -5.38 2.35
CA GLU A 368 20.56 -3.98 2.39
C GLU A 368 19.49 -3.12 1.69
N GLN A 369 18.88 -2.24 2.46
CA GLN A 369 17.81 -1.32 2.11
C GLN A 369 18.42 0.04 1.70
N TYR A 370 19.23 0.04 0.65
CA TYR A 370 19.55 1.29 -0.07
C TYR A 370 18.31 1.74 -0.84
N SER A 371 17.47 2.60 -0.26
CA SER A 371 16.46 3.40 -0.98
C SER A 371 15.56 2.63 -1.98
N LYS A 372 15.37 1.32 -1.83
CA LYS A 372 14.77 0.44 -2.85
C LYS A 372 13.23 0.45 -2.87
N TRP A 373 12.61 1.56 -2.43
CA TRP A 373 11.15 1.73 -2.41
C TRP A 373 10.61 2.76 -3.42
N PHE A 374 11.45 3.55 -4.08
CA PHE A 374 10.99 4.32 -5.26
C PHE A 374 10.63 3.41 -6.46
N GLU A 375 11.01 2.13 -6.45
CA GLU A 375 10.93 1.26 -7.64
C GLU A 375 9.79 0.21 -7.66
N ARG A 376 9.18 -0.19 -6.53
CA ARG A 376 8.24 -1.35 -6.53
C ARG A 376 6.73 -1.06 -6.51
N MET A 377 6.29 0.19 -6.32
CA MET A 377 4.85 0.54 -6.41
C MET A 377 4.56 1.82 -7.22
N GLY A 378 5.43 2.15 -8.18
CA GLY A 378 5.20 3.26 -9.13
C GLY A 378 4.67 2.84 -10.51
N ASN A 379 4.90 1.59 -10.95
CA ASN A 379 4.75 1.22 -12.37
C ASN A 379 3.67 0.16 -12.65
N ASN A 380 2.44 0.41 -12.19
CA ASN A 380 1.25 -0.11 -12.88
C ASN A 380 0.21 1.00 -13.12
N MET A 381 0.69 2.18 -13.55
CA MET A 381 -0.06 3.08 -14.42
C MET A 381 0.92 3.87 -15.30
N PRO A 382 0.71 3.94 -16.62
CA PRO A 382 1.66 4.60 -17.51
C PRO A 382 1.51 6.12 -17.42
N LYS A 383 2.63 6.83 -17.24
CA LYS A 383 3.26 7.76 -18.21
C LYS A 383 3.91 9.02 -17.56
N TYR A 384 5.14 9.28 -18.02
CA TYR A 384 5.91 10.53 -18.00
C TYR A 384 6.51 11.03 -16.66
N ARG A 385 7.84 10.83 -16.50
CA ARG A 385 8.79 11.87 -16.04
C ARG A 385 10.24 11.44 -16.29
N GLU A 386 10.82 11.94 -17.37
CA GLU A 386 12.24 12.29 -17.42
C GLU A 386 12.40 13.76 -16.96
N PHE A 387 13.63 14.12 -16.61
CA PHE A 387 14.08 15.40 -16.02
C PHE A 387 13.90 15.54 -14.52
N CYS A 388 14.84 14.96 -13.78
CA CYS A 388 15.73 15.70 -12.87
C CYS A 388 16.64 14.71 -12.14
N SER A 389 17.89 14.56 -12.61
CA SER A 389 19.08 14.27 -11.80
C SER A 389 20.30 14.32 -12.72
N GLY A 390 20.92 15.50 -12.80
CA GLY A 390 22.19 15.71 -13.47
C GLY A 390 23.30 14.98 -12.73
N ALA A 391 24.21 14.39 -13.50
CA ALA A 391 25.49 13.92 -13.02
C ALA A 391 26.42 15.12 -12.73
N LEU A 392 27.25 14.91 -11.71
CA LEU A 392 28.36 15.73 -11.26
C LEU A 392 29.33 16.17 -12.39
N VAL A 393 29.78 17.43 -12.28
CA VAL A 393 31.19 17.87 -12.25
C VAL A 393 32.10 17.47 -13.43
N HIS A 394 32.36 18.42 -14.34
CA HIS A 394 33.71 18.99 -14.59
C HIS A 394 33.65 20.09 -15.68
N ALA A 395 34.47 21.13 -15.49
CA ALA A 395 34.91 22.16 -16.44
C ALA A 395 34.01 23.41 -16.68
N LEU A 396 34.40 24.51 -16.01
CA LEU A 396 34.42 25.90 -16.52
C LEU A 396 35.83 26.17 -17.12
N PRO A 397 36.14 27.27 -17.85
CA PRO A 397 35.32 28.43 -18.26
C PRO A 397 35.51 28.89 -19.73
N GLU A 398 34.80 29.99 -20.08
CA GLU A 398 35.16 31.10 -20.99
C GLU A 398 34.34 31.39 -22.28
N LEU A 399 33.91 32.67 -22.33
CA LEU A 399 33.62 33.56 -23.48
C LEU A 399 32.33 33.31 -24.28
N VAL A 400 31.60 34.30 -24.81
CA VAL A 400 31.32 35.73 -24.53
C VAL A 400 30.24 36.13 -25.55
N THR A 401 29.24 36.89 -25.12
CA THR A 401 28.37 37.80 -25.91
C THR A 401 27.37 37.28 -26.97
N SER A 402 26.11 37.75 -26.81
CA SER A 402 25.30 38.46 -27.83
C SER A 402 23.91 37.90 -28.16
N ARG A 403 22.91 38.72 -27.82
CA ARG A 403 21.66 39.06 -28.55
C ARG A 403 20.57 38.00 -28.79
N TRP A 404 19.48 38.21 -28.05
CA TRP A 404 18.09 38.25 -28.51
C TRP A 404 17.87 38.27 -30.03
N HIS A 405 17.22 37.23 -30.56
CA HIS A 405 15.96 37.27 -31.33
C HIS A 405 15.63 35.84 -31.84
N ILE A 406 14.34 35.58 -32.06
CA ILE A 406 13.70 34.34 -32.58
C ILE A 406 13.22 33.37 -31.48
N GLN A 407 12.20 33.85 -30.76
CA GLN A 407 11.14 33.02 -30.18
C GLN A 407 10.05 32.85 -31.25
N LEU A 408 9.48 31.64 -31.41
CA LEU A 408 8.25 31.26 -32.18
C LEU A 408 8.31 30.25 -33.35
N SER A 409 9.39 29.48 -33.57
CA SER A 409 9.35 28.42 -34.63
C SER A 409 9.54 26.96 -34.16
N LEU A 410 9.96 26.72 -32.91
CA LEU A 410 10.27 25.35 -32.45
C LEU A 410 9.12 24.62 -31.72
N GLU A 411 8.07 25.31 -31.31
CA GLU A 411 6.95 24.68 -30.59
C GLU A 411 5.91 23.99 -31.49
N LYS A 412 5.91 24.24 -32.81
CA LYS A 412 4.95 23.59 -33.74
C LYS A 412 5.44 22.30 -34.40
N SER A 413 6.76 22.05 -34.43
CA SER A 413 7.32 20.83 -35.04
C SER A 413 7.22 19.58 -34.14
N LEU A 414 7.31 19.76 -32.81
CA LEU A 414 7.24 18.63 -31.86
C LEU A 414 5.82 18.07 -31.64
N TYR A 415 4.78 18.86 -31.93
CA TYR A 415 3.39 18.42 -31.74
C TYR A 415 2.92 17.41 -32.83
N VAL A 416 3.50 17.47 -34.03
CA VAL A 416 3.11 16.60 -35.17
C VAL A 416 3.84 15.24 -35.13
N SER A 417 5.06 15.18 -34.57
CA SER A 417 5.81 13.94 -34.36
C SER A 417 5.15 12.98 -33.35
N CYS A 418 4.45 13.52 -32.34
CA CYS A 418 3.82 12.74 -31.28
C CYS A 418 2.45 12.14 -31.65
N LEU A 419 1.69 12.74 -32.58
CA LEU A 419 0.41 12.16 -33.01
C LEU A 419 0.58 10.99 -34.02
N GLY A 420 1.57 11.05 -34.90
CA GLY A 420 1.83 9.99 -35.89
C GLY A 420 2.23 8.65 -35.26
N ARG A 421 2.96 8.65 -34.14
CA ARG A 421 3.36 7.41 -33.45
C ARG A 421 2.25 6.78 -32.59
N LYS A 422 1.19 7.53 -32.28
CA LYS A 422 0.07 7.06 -31.45
C LYS A 422 -0.96 6.23 -32.24
N VAL A 423 -1.06 6.42 -33.55
CA VAL A 423 -1.98 5.65 -34.40
C VAL A 423 -1.36 4.30 -34.82
N LEU A 424 -0.03 4.24 -35.00
CA LEU A 424 0.65 3.00 -35.40
C LEU A 424 0.69 1.93 -34.29
N ALA A 425 0.60 2.33 -33.02
CA ALA A 425 0.62 1.40 -31.88
C ALA A 425 -0.71 0.68 -31.64
N THR A 426 -1.82 1.16 -32.23
CA THR A 426 -3.16 0.59 -32.04
C THR A 426 -3.44 -0.60 -32.97
N PHE A 427 -2.61 -0.84 -34.00
CA PHE A 427 -2.83 -1.91 -34.99
C PHE A 427 -2.02 -3.20 -34.78
N VAL A 428 -1.09 -3.26 -33.81
CA VAL A 428 -0.23 -4.43 -33.61
C VAL A 428 -0.38 -4.96 -32.18
N GLY A 429 -1.51 -5.61 -31.92
CA GLY A 429 -1.87 -6.14 -30.61
C GLY A 429 -2.85 -7.32 -30.67
N CYS A 430 -2.69 -8.24 -31.62
CA CYS A 430 -3.29 -9.58 -31.55
C CYS A 430 -2.42 -10.58 -32.32
N GLY A 431 -1.97 -11.63 -31.63
CA GLY A 431 -1.30 -12.79 -32.23
C GLY A 431 0.09 -13.07 -31.67
N LYS A 432 0.19 -14.10 -30.83
CA LYS A 432 1.45 -14.81 -30.53
C LYS A 432 2.02 -15.38 -31.84
N TYR A 433 3.28 -15.14 -32.17
CA TYR A 433 4.14 -16.04 -32.94
C TYR A 433 5.60 -15.55 -32.89
N GLU A 434 6.53 -16.48 -32.69
CA GLU A 434 7.99 -16.31 -32.70
C GLU A 434 8.53 -15.93 -34.10
N ASP A 435 9.74 -15.35 -34.08
CA ASP A 435 10.74 -15.24 -35.16
C ASP A 435 10.44 -14.53 -36.49
N ASN A 436 10.97 -13.30 -36.64
CA ASN A 436 12.02 -12.95 -37.63
C ASN A 436 12.23 -11.42 -37.74
N LYS A 437 13.48 -10.97 -37.57
CA LYS A 437 13.86 -9.54 -37.46
C LYS A 437 14.02 -8.82 -38.82
N HIS A 438 13.91 -9.51 -39.95
CA HIS A 438 14.25 -8.96 -41.27
C HIS A 438 13.06 -8.36 -42.06
N ASN A 439 11.81 -8.77 -41.78
CA ASN A 439 10.63 -8.26 -42.53
C ASN A 439 10.06 -6.92 -42.01
N LYS A 440 10.43 -6.47 -40.80
CA LYS A 440 9.97 -5.17 -40.25
C LYS A 440 10.61 -3.95 -40.94
N LYS A 441 11.83 -4.10 -41.48
CA LYS A 441 12.58 -3.00 -42.12
C LYS A 441 12.06 -2.67 -43.53
N LYS A 442 11.45 -3.66 -44.20
CA LYS A 442 10.86 -3.50 -45.54
C LYS A 442 9.51 -2.78 -45.50
N LEU A 443 8.70 -2.99 -44.46
CA LEU A 443 7.39 -2.36 -44.29
C LEU A 443 7.48 -0.85 -43.94
N CYS A 444 8.51 -0.44 -43.20
CA CYS A 444 8.76 0.97 -42.88
C CYS A 444 9.16 1.81 -44.11
N ASN A 445 9.96 1.25 -45.03
CA ASN A 445 10.52 2.01 -46.15
C ASN A 445 9.56 2.16 -47.35
N THR A 446 8.40 1.49 -47.34
CA THR A 446 7.40 1.60 -48.44
C THR A 446 6.25 2.57 -48.13
N LEU A 447 6.03 2.91 -46.85
CA LEU A 447 4.90 3.76 -46.41
C LEU A 447 5.27 5.24 -46.19
N GLU A 448 6.56 5.58 -46.22
CA GLU A 448 7.05 6.96 -46.03
C GLU A 448 6.66 7.91 -47.19
N PRO A 449 6.68 7.51 -48.48
CA PRO A 449 6.34 8.42 -49.59
C PRO A 449 4.83 8.69 -49.75
N GLN A 450 3.94 7.84 -49.21
CA GLN A 450 2.49 7.99 -49.37
C GLN A 450 1.83 8.87 -48.31
N ILE A 451 2.52 9.13 -47.19
CA ILE A 451 2.00 9.99 -46.11
C ILE A 451 2.22 11.49 -46.44
N THR A 452 3.22 11.82 -47.24
CA THR A 452 3.54 13.20 -47.65
C THR A 452 2.54 13.79 -48.66
N LEU A 453 1.84 12.95 -49.43
CA LEU A 453 0.84 13.38 -50.42
C LEU A 453 -0.56 13.64 -49.84
N LEU A 454 -0.89 13.02 -48.69
CA LEU A 454 -2.17 13.26 -48.00
C LEU A 454 -2.17 14.53 -47.14
N SER A 455 -0.99 15.05 -46.77
CA SER A 455 -0.87 16.28 -45.98
C SER A 455 -1.02 17.58 -46.80
N HIS A 456 -0.92 17.56 -48.13
CA HIS A 456 -1.12 18.75 -48.98
C HIS A 456 -2.58 18.97 -49.40
N GLY A 457 -3.46 17.95 -49.33
CA GLY A 457 -4.87 18.05 -49.76
C GLY A 457 -5.86 18.53 -48.70
N ILE A 458 -5.47 18.59 -47.43
CA ILE A 458 -6.38 18.97 -46.31
C ILE A 458 -6.24 20.46 -45.93
N PHE A 459 -5.26 21.18 -46.47
CA PHE A 459 -5.03 22.61 -46.18
C PHE A 459 -5.73 23.59 -47.13
N GLN A 460 -6.69 23.15 -47.96
CA GLN A 460 -7.38 24.02 -48.92
C GLN A 460 -8.93 23.86 -48.99
N ARG A 461 -9.60 23.45 -47.92
CA ARG A 461 -11.06 23.62 -47.78
C ARG A 461 -11.45 24.07 -46.38
#